data_AF-A0A674B1Q4-F1
#
_entry.id   AF-A0A674B1Q4-F1
#
_cell.length_a   1.000
_cell.length_b   1.000
_cell.length_c   1.000
_cell.angle_alpha   90.00
_cell.angle_beta   90.00
_cell.angle_gamma   90.00
#
_symmetry.space_group_name_H-M   'P 1'
#
loop_
_entity.id
_entity.type
_entity.pdbx_description
1 polymer ?
#
loop_
_entity_poly.entity_id
_entity_poly.type
_entity_poly.pdbx_seq_one_letter_code
_entity_poly.pdbx_strand_id
1 'polypeptide(L)'
;RKFQEANHKVLFAAEGLIWPDKRLQDKYPSVRSGKRFLNSGGIMGYAPYVNKLVEQWNLHENDDDQLFYTKIYLDPQQRENLNMSLDHKSQIFQNLNGAIDEVLLKFGTERVRVRNTVYDTLPVIVHGNANTKMYLNYLGNYIPNSWNYERGCGVCDHNMVDLSQLKEYPTVMVGVFIEQPTPFLSQFFQRLVTLDYPKHKLNVFVHNNEVYHERHIQKFWEENKDVFNSFKVVGPEENLSQGEARNMGMGLCRKDPSCDYYFSMDADVMLTNRQTLRILIEQNRCVTVFLSQAILTGVLLYFCLRPFEKVCYRISVSGHFNRCLFSQGYAVMNFVVKYTPGRQAYLRPHHDSSTFTINVALNSKGTDFQGGGCRFHRYNCSLDSPRKGWSFMHPGRLTHLHEGLPTTNGTRYIAVSFIDP
;
A
#
# COMPACT_ATOMS: atom_id res chain seq x y z
N ARG A 1 -37.55 15.10 13.17
CA ARG A 1 -37.22 15.53 14.55
C ARG A 1 -36.34 16.78 14.61
N LYS A 2 -35.01 16.73 14.37
CA LYS A 2 -34.14 17.92 14.49
C LYS A 2 -34.61 19.15 13.71
N PHE A 3 -35.08 18.97 12.47
CA PHE A 3 -35.65 20.05 11.66
C PHE A 3 -36.93 20.64 12.27
N GLN A 4 -37.79 19.80 12.86
CA GLN A 4 -39.00 20.26 13.55
C GLN A 4 -38.63 21.01 14.84
N GLU A 5 -37.63 20.56 15.57
CA GLU A 5 -37.11 21.23 16.78
C GLU A 5 -36.47 22.59 16.47
N ALA A 6 -35.89 22.76 15.28
CA ALA A 6 -35.39 24.06 14.82
C ALA A 6 -36.51 25.08 14.61
N ASN A 7 -37.77 24.64 14.44
CA ASN A 7 -38.97 25.50 14.34
C ASN A 7 -38.92 26.57 13.23
N HIS A 8 -38.30 26.24 12.10
CA HIS A 8 -38.23 27.09 10.91
C HIS A 8 -38.87 26.40 9.70
N LYS A 9 -39.25 27.16 8.67
CA LYS A 9 -39.85 26.60 7.45
C LYS A 9 -38.80 26.20 6.42
N VAL A 10 -37.67 26.91 6.42
CA VAL A 10 -36.47 26.57 5.66
C VAL A 10 -35.25 26.76 6.54
N LEU A 11 -34.37 25.77 6.54
CA LEU A 11 -33.12 25.77 7.28
C LEU A 11 -31.97 25.50 6.30
N PHE A 12 -31.02 26.42 6.25
CA PHE A 12 -29.78 26.26 5.49
C PHE A 12 -28.68 25.71 6.38
N ALA A 13 -27.73 25.01 5.76
CA ALA A 13 -26.47 24.70 6.41
C ALA A 13 -25.72 26.00 6.74
N ALA A 14 -24.95 26.00 7.82
CA ALA A 14 -24.15 27.14 8.25
C ALA A 14 -22.65 26.82 8.17
N GLU A 15 -21.83 27.83 7.91
CA GLU A 15 -20.37 27.73 7.94
C GLU A 15 -19.70 28.94 8.62
N GLY A 16 -18.43 28.75 9.00
CA GLY A 16 -17.64 29.76 9.71
C GLY A 16 -17.01 30.81 8.79
N LEU A 17 -16.95 30.53 7.48
CA LEU A 17 -16.31 31.38 6.49
C LEU A 17 -17.38 32.03 5.61
N ILE A 18 -17.17 33.29 5.23
CA ILE A 18 -18.07 33.96 4.29
C ILE A 18 -17.55 33.77 2.87
N TRP A 19 -18.44 33.32 1.99
CA TRP A 19 -18.18 33.08 0.57
C TRP A 19 -19.47 33.25 -0.26
N PRO A 20 -19.41 33.75 -1.50
CA PRO A 20 -18.20 34.28 -2.17
C PRO A 20 -17.86 35.74 -1.82
N ASP A 21 -18.84 36.56 -1.45
CA ASP A 21 -18.65 38.00 -1.25
C ASP A 21 -18.50 38.38 0.23
N LYS A 22 -17.25 38.65 0.64
CA LYS A 22 -16.92 39.05 2.02
C LYS A 22 -17.59 40.37 2.46
N ARG A 23 -17.96 41.24 1.53
CA ARG A 23 -18.59 42.54 1.84
C ARG A 23 -19.99 42.38 2.43
N LEU A 24 -20.60 41.20 2.28
CA LEU A 24 -21.92 40.90 2.84
C LEU A 24 -21.87 40.53 4.32
N GLN A 25 -20.69 40.42 4.93
CA GLN A 25 -20.50 39.97 6.32
C GLN A 25 -21.34 40.76 7.32
N ASP A 26 -21.38 42.08 7.20
CA ASP A 26 -22.06 42.94 8.15
C ASP A 26 -23.58 42.91 8.00
N LYS A 27 -24.10 42.42 6.86
CA LYS A 27 -25.52 42.23 6.63
C LYS A 27 -26.09 40.98 7.31
N TYR A 28 -25.24 40.00 7.62
CA TYR A 28 -25.67 38.80 8.34
C TYR A 28 -26.11 39.16 9.77
N PRO A 29 -27.19 38.56 10.30
CA PRO A 29 -27.54 38.70 11.70
C PRO A 29 -26.35 38.34 12.61
N SER A 30 -26.24 39.05 13.75
CA SER A 30 -25.25 38.69 14.77
C SER A 30 -25.69 37.40 15.47
N VAL A 31 -24.76 36.45 15.60
CA VAL A 31 -25.00 35.17 16.25
C VAL A 31 -24.13 35.09 17.50
N ARG A 32 -24.73 34.89 18.67
CA ARG A 32 -24.00 34.83 19.96
C ARG A 32 -23.03 33.64 20.03
N SER A 33 -23.39 32.52 19.41
CA SER A 33 -22.59 31.30 19.38
C SER A 33 -23.02 30.43 18.20
N GLY A 34 -22.05 29.99 17.40
CA GLY A 34 -22.28 29.16 16.22
C GLY A 34 -21.68 29.76 14.95
N LYS A 35 -21.85 29.03 13.85
CA LYS A 35 -21.50 29.42 12.49
C LYS A 35 -22.45 30.51 11.99
N ARG A 36 -21.93 31.57 11.39
CA ARG A 36 -22.73 32.77 11.07
C ARG A 36 -23.24 32.81 9.63
N PHE A 37 -22.53 32.18 8.70
CA PHE A 37 -22.76 32.38 7.27
C PHE A 37 -23.48 31.19 6.66
N LEU A 38 -24.27 31.45 5.61
CA LEU A 38 -25.02 30.43 4.88
C LEU A 38 -24.07 29.52 4.09
N ASN A 39 -24.44 28.25 3.90
CA ASN A 39 -23.86 27.35 2.90
C ASN A 39 -25.00 26.69 2.09
N SER A 40 -24.98 26.84 0.76
CA SER A 40 -26.00 26.35 -0.18
C SER A 40 -25.93 24.85 -0.42
N GLY A 41 -24.81 24.19 -0.06
CA GLY A 41 -24.64 22.75 -0.20
C GLY A 41 -25.56 21.91 0.70
N GLY A 42 -26.31 22.53 1.61
CA GLY A 42 -27.34 21.88 2.39
C GLY A 42 -28.53 22.81 2.65
N ILE A 43 -29.71 22.39 2.21
CA ILE A 43 -30.98 23.09 2.46
C ILE A 43 -32.01 22.04 2.87
N MET A 44 -32.79 22.31 3.91
CA MET A 44 -33.92 21.49 4.33
C MET A 44 -35.10 22.37 4.66
N GLY A 45 -36.25 22.10 4.07
CA GLY A 45 -37.45 22.89 4.30
C GLY A 45 -38.72 22.20 3.83
N TYR A 46 -39.86 22.78 4.14
CA TYR A 46 -41.13 22.32 3.58
C TYR A 46 -41.19 22.67 2.09
N ALA A 47 -41.61 21.72 1.25
CA ALA A 47 -41.59 21.85 -0.20
C ALA A 47 -42.19 23.17 -0.74
N PRO A 48 -43.35 23.69 -0.25
CA PRO A 48 -43.89 24.95 -0.75
C PRO A 48 -43.00 26.17 -0.50
N TYR A 49 -42.20 26.16 0.57
CA TYR A 49 -41.32 27.26 0.93
C TYR A 49 -39.99 27.17 0.18
N VAL A 50 -39.46 25.95 0.02
CA VAL A 50 -38.27 25.72 -0.81
C VAL A 50 -38.57 26.03 -2.27
N ASN A 51 -39.76 25.67 -2.77
CA ASN A 51 -40.17 25.98 -4.14
C ASN A 51 -40.16 27.50 -4.40
N LYS A 52 -40.78 28.28 -3.52
CA LYS A 52 -40.76 29.75 -3.58
C LYS A 52 -39.37 30.37 -3.56
N LEU A 53 -38.37 29.69 -2.98
CA LEU A 53 -36.98 30.14 -3.01
C LEU A 53 -36.34 29.89 -4.38
N VAL A 54 -36.48 28.66 -4.88
CA VAL A 54 -35.82 28.26 -6.13
C VAL A 54 -36.48 28.87 -7.37
N GLU A 55 -37.79 29.14 -7.33
CA GLU A 55 -38.53 29.83 -8.40
C GLU A 55 -38.03 31.26 -8.65
N GLN A 56 -37.34 31.88 -7.68
CA GLN A 56 -36.74 33.21 -7.84
C GLN A 56 -35.45 33.18 -8.68
N TRP A 57 -34.95 32.00 -9.04
CA TRP A 57 -33.75 31.86 -9.87
C TRP A 57 -34.01 32.41 -11.28
N ASN A 58 -33.39 33.53 -11.57
CA ASN A 58 -33.43 34.20 -12.88
C ASN A 58 -32.02 34.44 -13.45
N LEU A 59 -31.04 33.68 -12.96
CA LEU A 59 -29.62 33.80 -13.26
C LEU A 59 -29.17 32.72 -14.28
N HIS A 60 -27.94 32.85 -14.80
CA HIS A 60 -27.36 31.90 -15.74
C HIS A 60 -26.90 30.61 -15.05
N GLU A 61 -26.78 29.51 -15.79
CA GLU A 61 -26.39 28.19 -15.24
C GLU A 61 -25.03 28.19 -14.51
N ASN A 62 -24.13 29.09 -14.88
CA ASN A 62 -22.79 29.20 -14.28
C ASN A 62 -22.72 30.25 -13.16
N ASP A 63 -23.84 30.91 -12.84
CA ASP A 63 -23.87 31.87 -11.74
C ASP A 63 -23.83 31.16 -10.38
N ASP A 64 -23.31 31.88 -9.39
CA ASP A 64 -23.02 31.34 -8.07
C ASP A 64 -24.29 31.09 -7.25
N ASP A 65 -24.60 29.82 -7.03
CA ASP A 65 -25.77 29.35 -6.30
C ASP A 65 -25.76 29.84 -4.84
N GLN A 66 -24.60 29.80 -4.18
CA GLN A 66 -24.40 30.31 -2.83
C GLN A 66 -24.76 31.80 -2.73
N LEU A 67 -24.29 32.62 -3.66
CA LEU A 67 -24.53 34.06 -3.68
C LEU A 67 -26.00 34.37 -3.89
N PHE A 68 -26.68 33.60 -4.74
CA PHE A 68 -28.13 33.69 -4.93
C PHE A 68 -28.89 33.46 -3.61
N TYR A 69 -28.67 32.33 -2.94
CA TYR A 69 -29.34 32.04 -1.67
C TYR A 69 -28.93 33.00 -0.56
N THR A 70 -27.66 33.44 -0.55
CA THR A 70 -27.17 34.45 0.39
C THR A 70 -27.93 35.76 0.23
N LYS A 71 -28.14 36.26 -0.99
CA LYS A 71 -28.89 37.51 -1.23
C LYS A 71 -30.32 37.40 -0.73
N ILE A 72 -30.99 36.27 -0.97
CA ILE A 72 -32.36 36.04 -0.49
C ILE A 72 -32.41 35.96 1.05
N TYR A 73 -31.46 35.28 1.68
CA TYR A 73 -31.38 35.18 3.15
C TYR A 73 -31.05 36.52 3.85
N LEU A 74 -30.29 37.38 3.17
CA LEU A 74 -29.90 38.69 3.69
C LEU A 74 -30.99 39.75 3.55
N ASP A 75 -31.97 39.55 2.67
CA ASP A 75 -33.18 40.35 2.63
C ASP A 75 -34.05 40.05 3.89
N PRO A 76 -34.24 41.03 4.80
CA PRO A 76 -34.98 40.80 6.04
C PRO A 76 -36.44 40.39 5.81
N GLN A 77 -37.08 40.97 4.78
CA GLN A 77 -38.49 40.71 4.48
C GLN A 77 -38.66 39.29 3.93
N GLN A 78 -37.77 38.87 3.02
CA GLN A 78 -37.76 37.50 2.52
C GLN A 78 -37.47 36.49 3.64
N ARG A 79 -36.48 36.78 4.50
CA ARG A 79 -36.11 35.91 5.63
C ARG A 79 -37.25 35.70 6.61
N GLU A 80 -38.00 36.75 6.92
CA GLU A 80 -39.18 36.68 7.78
C GLU A 80 -40.35 35.95 7.09
N ASN A 81 -40.68 36.34 5.86
CA ASN A 81 -41.80 35.77 5.09
C ASN A 81 -41.66 34.25 4.86
N LEU A 82 -40.44 33.80 4.56
CA LEU A 82 -40.14 32.39 4.31
C LEU A 82 -39.69 31.66 5.58
N ASN A 83 -39.65 32.35 6.73
CA ASN A 83 -39.18 31.85 8.02
C ASN A 83 -37.91 31.01 7.88
N MET A 84 -36.87 31.65 7.35
CA MET A 84 -35.57 31.03 7.09
C MET A 84 -34.62 31.18 8.27
N SER A 85 -33.78 30.18 8.48
CA SER A 85 -32.72 30.20 9.48
C SER A 85 -31.50 29.41 9.01
N LEU A 86 -30.39 29.51 9.75
CA LEU A 86 -29.19 28.71 9.51
C LEU A 86 -28.96 27.73 10.65
N ASP A 87 -28.42 26.55 10.34
CA ASP A 87 -28.04 25.55 11.33
C ASP A 87 -26.72 25.92 12.04
N HIS A 88 -26.77 26.98 12.84
CA HIS A 88 -25.60 27.62 13.46
C HIS A 88 -24.71 26.67 14.29
N LYS A 89 -25.28 25.59 14.85
CA LYS A 89 -24.56 24.66 15.74
C LYS A 89 -24.36 23.28 15.12
N SER A 90 -24.50 23.17 13.80
CA SER A 90 -24.32 21.91 13.06
C SER A 90 -25.15 20.76 13.63
N GLN A 91 -26.41 21.04 14.01
CA GLN A 91 -27.32 20.01 14.52
C GLN A 91 -27.66 19.00 13.42
N ILE A 92 -27.84 19.47 12.19
CA ILE A 92 -28.23 18.69 11.02
C ILE A 92 -27.07 18.64 10.03
N PHE A 93 -26.46 19.78 9.72
CA PHE A 93 -25.44 19.92 8.68
C PHE A 93 -24.05 20.22 9.27
N GLN A 94 -23.07 19.39 8.95
CA GLN A 94 -21.66 19.64 9.23
C GLN A 94 -20.92 19.95 7.93
N ASN A 95 -20.68 21.23 7.68
CA ASN A 95 -19.72 21.66 6.67
C ASN A 95 -18.30 21.50 7.24
N LEU A 96 -17.39 20.92 6.47
CA LEU A 96 -16.04 20.61 6.94
C LEU A 96 -15.05 21.76 6.75
N ASN A 97 -15.26 22.63 5.75
CA ASN A 97 -14.34 23.74 5.49
C ASN A 97 -14.31 24.72 6.68
N GLY A 98 -13.13 24.91 7.26
CA GLY A 98 -12.94 25.73 8.47
C GLY A 98 -13.46 25.10 9.78
N ALA A 99 -13.81 23.81 9.78
CA ALA A 99 -14.35 23.12 10.96
C ALA A 99 -13.81 21.67 11.13
N ILE A 100 -12.68 21.34 10.51
CA ILE A 100 -12.08 19.99 10.57
C ILE A 100 -11.72 19.62 12.02
N ASP A 101 -11.14 20.55 12.78
CA ASP A 101 -10.71 20.33 14.17
C ASP A 101 -11.89 20.18 15.16
N GLU A 102 -13.12 20.45 14.70
CA GLU A 102 -14.33 20.30 15.50
C GLU A 102 -14.94 18.90 15.37
N VAL A 103 -14.45 18.09 14.43
CA VAL A 103 -15.09 16.84 14.01
C VAL A 103 -14.28 15.63 14.48
N LEU A 104 -14.96 14.72 15.19
CA LEU A 104 -14.41 13.40 15.55
C LEU A 104 -15.35 12.27 15.14
N LEU A 105 -14.78 11.10 14.84
CA LEU A 105 -15.54 9.87 14.66
C LEU A 105 -16.05 9.36 16.02
N LYS A 106 -17.36 9.19 16.12
CA LYS A 106 -18.04 8.53 17.24
C LYS A 106 -18.45 7.14 16.80
N PHE A 107 -17.73 6.14 17.29
CA PHE A 107 -18.05 4.73 17.09
C PHE A 107 -19.20 4.33 18.02
N GLY A 108 -20.30 3.84 17.45
CA GLY A 108 -21.34 3.12 18.15
C GLY A 108 -21.28 1.63 17.80
N THR A 109 -22.11 0.83 18.49
CA THR A 109 -22.26 -0.61 18.23
C THR A 109 -22.87 -0.87 16.84
N GLU A 110 -23.87 -0.07 16.45
CA GLU A 110 -24.56 -0.26 15.16
C GLU A 110 -23.91 0.50 13.99
N ARG A 111 -23.40 1.70 14.25
CA ARG A 111 -22.92 2.64 13.23
C ARG A 111 -21.91 3.64 13.77
N VAL A 112 -21.08 4.16 12.87
CA VAL A 112 -20.17 5.27 13.11
C VAL A 112 -20.82 6.59 12.68
N ARG A 113 -20.60 7.65 13.44
CA ARG A 113 -21.11 8.99 13.14
C ARG A 113 -20.04 10.05 13.35
N VAL A 114 -20.25 11.25 12.81
CA VAL A 114 -19.51 12.45 13.23
C VAL A 114 -20.12 13.00 14.53
N ARG A 115 -19.25 13.43 15.44
CA ARG A 115 -19.58 14.34 16.54
C ARG A 115 -18.87 15.67 16.31
N ASN A 116 -19.61 16.78 16.40
CA ASN A 116 -19.03 18.10 16.54
C ASN A 116 -18.73 18.34 18.03
N THR A 117 -17.47 18.51 18.40
CA THR A 117 -17.01 18.66 19.79
C THR A 117 -17.26 20.05 20.36
N VAL A 118 -17.32 21.08 19.51
CA VAL A 118 -17.53 22.48 19.93
C VAL A 118 -18.96 22.70 20.39
N TYR A 119 -19.93 22.14 19.68
CA TYR A 119 -21.36 22.32 19.98
C TYR A 119 -22.01 21.08 20.64
N ASP A 120 -21.22 20.03 20.85
CA ASP A 120 -21.66 18.71 21.29
C ASP A 120 -22.87 18.17 20.52
N THR A 121 -22.76 18.17 19.19
CA THR A 121 -23.83 17.72 18.30
C THR A 121 -23.45 16.46 17.53
N LEU A 122 -24.46 15.72 17.08
CA LEU A 122 -24.32 14.60 16.16
C LEU A 122 -25.02 14.95 14.83
N PRO A 123 -24.31 15.59 13.90
CA PRO A 123 -24.82 15.95 12.58
C PRO A 123 -25.44 14.75 11.85
N VAL A 124 -26.35 15.04 10.93
CA VAL A 124 -27.00 14.04 10.07
C VAL A 124 -26.30 14.00 8.72
N ILE A 125 -25.95 15.17 8.18
CA ILE A 125 -25.30 15.34 6.89
C ILE A 125 -23.88 15.88 7.14
N VAL A 126 -22.89 15.26 6.51
CA VAL A 126 -21.51 15.74 6.50
C VAL A 126 -21.19 16.18 5.07
N HIS A 127 -20.82 17.44 4.91
CA HIS A 127 -20.55 18.03 3.63
C HIS A 127 -19.07 18.45 3.55
N GLY A 128 -18.30 17.76 2.72
CA GLY A 128 -16.92 18.12 2.41
C GLY A 128 -16.87 19.25 1.40
N ASN A 129 -17.23 20.48 1.79
CA ASN A 129 -17.16 21.66 0.93
C ASN A 129 -15.70 22.11 0.68
N ALA A 130 -15.47 22.82 -0.43
CA ALA A 130 -14.15 23.31 -0.84
C ALA A 130 -13.06 22.20 -0.82
N ASN A 131 -11.92 22.48 -0.19
CA ASN A 131 -10.72 21.62 -0.19
C ASN A 131 -10.76 20.48 0.84
N THR A 132 -11.93 20.10 1.35
CA THR A 132 -12.08 19.08 2.41
C THR A 132 -12.52 17.70 1.90
N LYS A 133 -12.53 17.50 0.58
CA LYS A 133 -12.96 16.24 -0.07
C LYS A 133 -12.17 15.03 0.44
N MET A 134 -10.86 15.17 0.64
CA MET A 134 -10.01 14.09 1.16
C MET A 134 -10.37 13.71 2.60
N TYR A 135 -10.70 14.69 3.44
CA TYR A 135 -11.15 14.42 4.81
C TYR A 135 -12.54 13.77 4.82
N LEU A 136 -13.44 14.19 3.92
CA LEU A 136 -14.72 13.49 3.73
C LEU A 136 -14.52 12.03 3.31
N ASN A 137 -13.60 11.75 2.39
CA ASN A 137 -13.26 10.38 1.98
C ASN A 137 -12.76 9.55 3.18
N TYR A 138 -11.90 10.14 4.02
CA TYR A 138 -11.47 9.50 5.27
C TYR A 138 -12.65 9.14 6.18
N LEU A 139 -13.58 10.08 6.41
CA LEU A 139 -14.78 9.83 7.23
C LEU A 139 -15.68 8.76 6.61
N GLY A 140 -15.82 8.75 5.28
CA GLY A 140 -16.61 7.80 4.51
C GLY A 140 -16.12 6.35 4.59
N ASN A 141 -14.84 6.12 4.91
CA ASN A 141 -14.31 4.79 5.20
C ASN A 141 -14.95 4.13 6.43
N TYR A 142 -15.61 4.92 7.29
CA TYR A 142 -16.27 4.46 8.50
C TYR A 142 -17.78 4.68 8.45
N ILE A 143 -18.20 5.88 8.07
CA ILE A 143 -19.59 6.34 8.21
C ILE A 143 -20.47 5.87 7.04
N PRO A 144 -21.73 5.46 7.31
CA PRO A 144 -22.25 5.11 8.62
C PRO A 144 -21.82 3.71 9.06
N ASN A 145 -21.67 2.79 8.10
CA ASN A 145 -21.49 1.35 8.34
C ASN A 145 -20.38 0.75 7.46
N SER A 146 -19.52 1.59 6.89
CA SER A 146 -18.45 1.14 6.00
C SER A 146 -17.44 0.27 6.75
N TRP A 147 -17.08 0.67 7.97
CA TRP A 147 -16.21 -0.11 8.85
C TRP A 147 -16.52 0.16 10.33
N ASN A 148 -16.54 -0.90 11.15
CA ASN A 148 -16.54 -0.78 12.61
C ASN A 148 -15.75 -1.94 13.27
N TYR A 149 -15.50 -1.83 14.58
CA TYR A 149 -14.68 -2.79 15.33
C TYR A 149 -15.36 -4.14 15.58
N GLU A 150 -16.69 -4.23 15.50
CA GLU A 150 -17.43 -5.49 15.76
C GLU A 150 -17.57 -6.35 14.49
N ARG A 151 -17.86 -5.72 13.35
CA ARG A 151 -18.19 -6.38 12.07
C ARG A 151 -17.08 -6.25 11.04
N GLY A 152 -16.06 -5.44 11.28
CA GLY A 152 -15.05 -5.11 10.29
C GLY A 152 -15.63 -4.25 9.16
N CYS A 153 -15.17 -4.50 7.94
CA CYS A 153 -15.59 -3.75 6.76
C CYS A 153 -16.94 -4.26 6.24
N GLY A 154 -17.98 -3.45 6.33
CA GLY A 154 -19.32 -3.80 5.85
C GLY A 154 -19.48 -3.67 4.33
N VAL A 155 -18.56 -2.98 3.64
CA VAL A 155 -18.68 -2.67 2.21
C VAL A 155 -17.64 -3.34 1.31
N CYS A 156 -16.66 -4.05 1.89
CA CYS A 156 -15.54 -4.60 1.13
C CYS A 156 -16.01 -5.66 0.14
N ASP A 157 -16.91 -6.53 0.57
CA ASP A 157 -17.44 -7.63 -0.25
C ASP A 157 -18.61 -7.22 -1.17
N HIS A 158 -19.00 -5.94 -1.17
CA HIS A 158 -20.08 -5.46 -2.02
C HIS A 158 -19.66 -5.38 -3.49
N ASN A 159 -20.54 -5.88 -4.37
CA ASN A 159 -20.38 -5.89 -5.83
C ASN A 159 -19.11 -6.61 -6.31
N MET A 160 -18.60 -7.58 -5.56
CA MET A 160 -17.49 -8.40 -6.03
C MET A 160 -17.87 -9.16 -7.32
N VAL A 161 -16.88 -9.31 -8.20
CA VAL A 161 -16.99 -10.13 -9.40
C VAL A 161 -16.41 -11.50 -9.08
N ASP A 162 -17.15 -12.56 -9.37
CA ASP A 162 -16.66 -13.93 -9.27
C ASP A 162 -15.99 -14.33 -10.60
N LEU A 163 -14.66 -14.38 -10.61
CA LEU A 163 -13.88 -14.79 -11.80
C LEU A 163 -14.20 -16.21 -12.26
N SER A 164 -14.67 -17.11 -11.38
CA SER A 164 -15.00 -18.50 -11.74
C SER A 164 -16.27 -18.61 -12.59
N GLN A 165 -17.13 -17.59 -12.53
CA GLN A 165 -18.38 -17.54 -13.29
C GLN A 165 -18.23 -16.86 -14.65
N LEU A 166 -17.07 -16.24 -14.90
CA LEU A 166 -16.79 -15.61 -16.18
C LEU A 166 -16.49 -16.69 -17.24
N LYS A 167 -17.08 -16.52 -18.43
CA LYS A 167 -16.78 -17.37 -19.60
C LYS A 167 -15.31 -17.25 -20.03
N GLU A 168 -14.73 -16.07 -19.82
CA GLU A 168 -13.38 -15.76 -20.21
C GLU A 168 -12.74 -14.83 -19.18
N TYR A 169 -11.47 -15.07 -18.87
CA TYR A 169 -10.70 -14.21 -17.97
C TYR A 169 -10.40 -12.85 -18.64
N PRO A 170 -10.53 -11.74 -17.90
CA PRO A 170 -10.13 -10.43 -18.39
C PRO A 170 -8.66 -10.36 -18.80
N THR A 171 -8.36 -9.59 -19.83
CA THR A 171 -6.98 -9.33 -20.24
C THR A 171 -6.38 -8.23 -19.37
N VAL A 172 -5.15 -8.44 -18.91
CA VAL A 172 -4.47 -7.52 -17.99
C VAL A 172 -3.14 -7.07 -18.59
N MET A 173 -2.92 -5.77 -18.65
CA MET A 173 -1.60 -5.18 -18.90
C MET A 173 -0.85 -5.02 -17.57
N VAL A 174 0.26 -5.74 -17.41
CA VAL A 174 1.15 -5.66 -16.25
C VAL A 174 2.30 -4.71 -16.56
N GLY A 175 2.31 -3.55 -15.93
CA GLY A 175 3.42 -2.59 -15.99
C GLY A 175 4.41 -2.82 -14.86
N VAL A 176 5.64 -3.19 -15.20
CA VAL A 176 6.76 -3.39 -14.27
C VAL A 176 7.73 -2.23 -14.40
N PHE A 177 8.07 -1.59 -13.27
CA PHE A 177 8.93 -0.40 -13.24
C PHE A 177 10.19 -0.65 -12.39
N ILE A 178 11.36 -0.62 -13.04
CA ILE A 178 12.68 -0.76 -12.42
C ILE A 178 13.38 0.60 -12.48
N GLU A 179 13.11 1.44 -11.49
CA GLU A 179 13.54 2.85 -11.49
C GLU A 179 14.77 3.15 -10.63
N GLN A 180 15.29 2.11 -9.96
CA GLN A 180 16.48 2.17 -9.12
C GLN A 180 17.10 0.77 -9.01
N PRO A 181 18.40 0.63 -8.68
CA PRO A 181 19.03 -0.67 -8.47
C PRO A 181 18.31 -1.44 -7.36
N THR A 182 17.69 -2.56 -7.73
CA THR A 182 16.80 -3.33 -6.86
C THR A 182 17.35 -4.73 -6.62
N PRO A 183 17.64 -5.10 -5.36
CA PRO A 183 18.07 -6.44 -5.01
C PRO A 183 17.03 -7.51 -5.40
N PHE A 184 17.50 -8.73 -5.69
CA PHE A 184 16.66 -9.89 -5.95
C PHE A 184 15.68 -9.74 -7.14
N LEU A 185 16.03 -8.95 -8.16
CA LEU A 185 15.20 -8.77 -9.36
C LEU A 185 14.89 -10.10 -10.10
N SER A 186 15.82 -11.06 -10.07
CA SER A 186 15.57 -12.39 -10.63
C SER A 186 14.42 -13.10 -9.91
N GLN A 187 14.34 -13.00 -8.58
CA GLN A 187 13.27 -13.56 -7.76
C GLN A 187 11.96 -12.81 -7.97
N PHE A 188 12.00 -11.49 -8.19
CA PHE A 188 10.83 -10.71 -8.59
C PHE A 188 10.21 -11.25 -9.89
N PHE A 189 11.01 -11.44 -10.94
CA PHE A 189 10.52 -11.98 -12.20
C PHE A 189 10.01 -13.42 -12.09
N GLN A 190 10.69 -14.28 -11.31
CA GLN A 190 10.17 -15.61 -11.01
C GLN A 190 8.78 -15.53 -10.35
N ARG A 191 8.56 -14.58 -9.43
CA ARG A 191 7.25 -14.40 -8.79
C ARG A 191 6.18 -13.96 -9.79
N LEU A 192 6.50 -13.07 -10.72
CA LEU A 192 5.60 -12.63 -11.80
C LEU A 192 5.09 -13.83 -12.63
N VAL A 193 6.00 -14.75 -13.00
CA VAL A 193 5.64 -15.99 -13.70
C VAL A 193 4.79 -16.90 -12.83
N THR A 194 4.99 -16.94 -11.51
CA THR A 194 4.20 -17.78 -10.61
C THR A 194 2.87 -17.18 -10.14
N LEU A 195 2.50 -15.96 -10.57
CA LEU A 195 1.17 -15.39 -10.25
C LEU A 195 0.06 -16.35 -10.69
N ASP A 196 -0.95 -16.54 -9.87
CA ASP A 196 -2.10 -17.38 -10.17
C ASP A 196 -3.08 -16.60 -11.06
N TYR A 197 -2.73 -16.47 -12.34
CA TYR A 197 -3.55 -15.86 -13.38
C TYR A 197 -3.15 -16.43 -14.76
N PRO A 198 -4.10 -16.67 -15.69
CA PRO A 198 -3.77 -17.22 -17.00
C PRO A 198 -2.76 -16.37 -17.77
N LYS A 199 -1.60 -16.93 -18.12
CA LYS A 199 -0.48 -16.16 -18.71
C LYS A 199 -0.76 -15.63 -20.10
N HIS A 200 -1.54 -16.36 -20.88
CA HIS A 200 -2.06 -15.90 -22.18
C HIS A 200 -3.08 -14.74 -22.06
N LYS A 201 -3.46 -14.33 -20.84
CA LYS A 201 -4.26 -13.12 -20.57
C LYS A 201 -3.43 -11.96 -20.03
N LEU A 202 -2.12 -12.13 -19.91
CA LEU A 202 -1.21 -11.11 -19.41
C LEU A 202 -0.37 -10.54 -20.55
N ASN A 203 -0.47 -9.22 -20.73
CA ASN A 203 0.45 -8.42 -21.53
C ASN A 203 1.46 -7.80 -20.58
N VAL A 204 2.76 -7.99 -20.79
CA VAL A 204 3.81 -7.50 -19.89
C VAL A 204 4.54 -6.33 -20.53
N PHE A 205 4.58 -5.20 -19.83
CA PHE A 205 5.39 -4.04 -20.14
C PHE A 205 6.44 -3.87 -19.04
N VAL A 206 7.71 -3.82 -19.40
CA VAL A 206 8.82 -3.58 -18.45
C VAL A 206 9.54 -2.30 -18.84
N HIS A 207 9.59 -1.34 -17.93
CA HIS A 207 10.49 -0.20 -18.02
C HIS A 207 11.69 -0.41 -17.10
N ASN A 208 12.88 -0.23 -17.64
CA ASN A 208 14.13 -0.33 -16.91
C ASN A 208 14.97 0.93 -17.09
N ASN A 209 15.20 1.65 -16.00
CA ASN A 209 16.07 2.81 -15.98
C ASN A 209 17.53 2.45 -15.61
N GLU A 210 17.81 1.19 -15.28
CA GLU A 210 19.09 0.76 -14.72
C GLU A 210 19.87 -0.16 -15.67
N VAL A 211 20.99 0.33 -16.21
CA VAL A 211 21.89 -0.47 -17.07
C VAL A 211 22.34 -1.76 -16.38
N TYR A 212 22.53 -1.73 -15.06
CA TYR A 212 22.87 -2.92 -14.25
C TYR A 212 21.85 -4.06 -14.40
N HIS A 213 20.57 -3.73 -14.62
CA HIS A 213 19.49 -4.71 -14.69
C HIS A 213 19.20 -5.25 -16.09
N GLU A 214 19.82 -4.71 -17.15
CA GLU A 214 19.63 -5.19 -18.53
C GLU A 214 19.89 -6.69 -18.67
N ARG A 215 21.00 -7.19 -18.09
CA ARG A 215 21.34 -8.62 -18.12
C ARG A 215 20.29 -9.51 -17.46
N HIS A 216 19.66 -9.01 -16.39
CA HIS A 216 18.63 -9.75 -15.67
C HIS A 216 17.34 -9.82 -16.51
N ILE A 217 16.97 -8.72 -17.16
CA ILE A 217 15.78 -8.62 -18.01
C ILE A 217 15.96 -9.44 -19.29
N GLN A 218 17.13 -9.35 -19.93
CA GLN A 218 17.44 -10.12 -21.13
C GLN A 218 17.30 -11.62 -20.86
N LYS A 219 17.93 -12.11 -19.79
CA LYS A 219 17.81 -13.52 -19.39
C LYS A 219 16.35 -13.91 -19.15
N PHE A 220 15.59 -13.08 -18.44
CA PHE A 220 14.18 -13.37 -18.17
C PHE A 220 13.34 -13.39 -19.46
N TRP A 221 13.58 -12.45 -20.37
CA TRP A 221 12.89 -12.35 -21.65
C TRP A 221 13.18 -13.57 -22.53
N GLU A 222 14.43 -13.99 -22.66
CA GLU A 222 14.83 -15.18 -23.42
C GLU A 222 14.13 -16.45 -22.88
N GLU A 223 14.00 -16.58 -21.57
CA GLU A 223 13.40 -17.74 -20.91
C GLU A 223 11.85 -17.74 -20.93
N ASN A 224 11.19 -16.57 -20.98
CA ASN A 224 9.76 -16.45 -20.65
C ASN A 224 8.91 -15.62 -21.64
N LYS A 225 9.46 -15.05 -22.71
CA LYS A 225 8.70 -14.20 -23.65
C LYS A 225 7.45 -14.89 -24.23
N ASP A 226 7.53 -16.20 -24.50
CA ASP A 226 6.47 -16.98 -25.14
C ASP A 226 5.42 -17.50 -24.12
N VAL A 227 5.62 -17.25 -22.83
CA VAL A 227 4.68 -17.63 -21.75
C VAL A 227 3.53 -16.63 -21.65
N PHE A 228 3.81 -15.35 -21.90
CA PHE A 228 2.84 -14.26 -21.82
C PHE A 228 2.21 -13.98 -23.19
N ASN A 229 1.07 -13.29 -23.23
CA ASN A 229 0.42 -12.94 -24.50
C ASN A 229 1.24 -11.93 -25.32
N SER A 230 1.86 -10.97 -24.63
CA SER A 230 2.84 -10.06 -25.21
C SER A 230 3.87 -9.64 -24.17
N PHE A 231 5.06 -9.30 -24.63
CA PHE A 231 6.15 -8.84 -23.79
C PHE A 231 6.88 -7.68 -24.46
N LYS A 232 6.87 -6.51 -23.83
CA LYS A 232 7.58 -5.31 -24.30
C LYS A 232 8.54 -4.80 -23.23
N VAL A 233 9.78 -4.53 -23.63
CA VAL A 233 10.80 -3.91 -22.78
C VAL A 233 11.13 -2.53 -23.33
N VAL A 234 11.31 -1.57 -22.43
CA VAL A 234 11.88 -0.25 -22.68
C VAL A 234 13.09 -0.11 -21.77
N GLY A 235 14.28 -0.01 -22.36
CA GLY A 235 15.53 0.08 -21.63
C GLY A 235 15.95 1.52 -21.32
N PRO A 236 17.11 1.68 -20.65
CA PRO A 236 17.60 2.98 -20.20
C PRO A 236 18.04 3.90 -21.37
N GLU A 237 18.24 3.35 -22.56
CA GLU A 237 18.59 4.09 -23.78
C GLU A 237 17.54 5.11 -24.22
N GLU A 238 16.27 4.88 -23.88
CA GLU A 238 15.16 5.78 -24.20
C GLU A 238 15.10 7.00 -23.26
N ASN A 239 15.87 6.99 -22.17
CA ASN A 239 16.03 8.10 -21.22
C ASN A 239 14.70 8.75 -20.77
N LEU A 240 13.73 7.91 -20.39
CA LEU A 240 12.42 8.34 -19.91
C LEU A 240 12.45 8.65 -18.42
N SER A 241 11.76 9.71 -18.00
CA SER A 241 11.47 9.89 -16.57
C SER A 241 10.50 8.82 -16.06
N GLN A 242 10.50 8.56 -14.75
CA GLN A 242 9.56 7.61 -14.12
C GLN A 242 8.09 7.92 -14.46
N GLY A 243 7.75 9.22 -14.55
CA GLY A 243 6.39 9.65 -14.90
C GLY A 243 6.03 9.33 -16.36
N GLU A 244 6.95 9.58 -17.29
CA GLU A 244 6.77 9.27 -18.71
C GLU A 244 6.66 7.77 -18.96
N ALA A 245 7.51 6.97 -18.32
CA ALA A 245 7.46 5.51 -18.39
C ALA A 245 6.12 4.95 -17.88
N ARG A 246 5.64 5.44 -16.73
CA ARG A 246 4.34 5.01 -16.15
C ARG A 246 3.16 5.43 -17.03
N ASN A 247 3.20 6.64 -17.59
CA ASN A 247 2.21 7.11 -18.56
C ASN A 247 2.24 6.29 -19.85
N MET A 248 3.43 5.85 -20.30
CA MET A 248 3.57 4.98 -21.46
C MET A 248 2.92 3.61 -21.20
N GLY A 249 3.24 2.95 -20.08
CA GLY A 249 2.66 1.66 -19.71
C GLY A 249 1.14 1.72 -19.59
N MET A 250 0.62 2.74 -18.91
CA MET A 250 -0.83 2.97 -18.79
C MET A 250 -1.47 3.31 -20.14
N GLY A 251 -0.78 4.09 -20.97
CA GLY A 251 -1.22 4.48 -22.31
C GLY A 251 -1.32 3.30 -23.28
N LEU A 252 -0.48 2.28 -23.14
CA LEU A 252 -0.57 1.04 -23.91
C LEU A 252 -1.88 0.31 -23.63
N CYS A 253 -2.25 0.14 -22.36
CA CYS A 253 -3.54 -0.46 -22.00
C CYS A 253 -4.71 0.40 -22.48
N ARG A 254 -4.66 1.72 -22.28
CA ARG A 254 -5.75 2.63 -22.66
C ARG A 254 -6.06 2.67 -24.16
N LYS A 255 -5.04 2.46 -25.00
CA LYS A 255 -5.19 2.44 -26.47
C LYS A 255 -5.66 1.08 -26.99
N ASP A 256 -5.51 0.03 -26.19
CA ASP A 256 -5.89 -1.33 -26.55
C ASP A 256 -7.32 -1.61 -26.04
N PRO A 257 -8.32 -1.72 -26.93
CA PRO A 257 -9.71 -1.99 -26.52
C PRO A 257 -9.88 -3.38 -25.91
N SER A 258 -8.90 -4.28 -26.04
CA SER A 258 -8.91 -5.59 -25.40
C SER A 258 -8.33 -5.60 -23.99
N CYS A 259 -7.72 -4.50 -23.54
CA CYS A 259 -7.15 -4.39 -22.20
C CYS A 259 -8.22 -4.00 -21.17
N ASP A 260 -8.62 -4.96 -20.33
CA ASP A 260 -9.64 -4.74 -19.30
C ASP A 260 -9.04 -4.07 -18.04
N TYR A 261 -7.83 -4.47 -17.65
CA TYR A 261 -7.17 -4.02 -16.42
C TYR A 261 -5.72 -3.62 -16.62
N TYR A 262 -5.26 -2.61 -15.86
CA TYR A 262 -3.85 -2.22 -15.79
C TYR A 262 -3.29 -2.46 -14.38
N PHE A 263 -2.30 -3.34 -14.29
CA PHE A 263 -1.64 -3.74 -13.04
C PHE A 263 -0.22 -3.18 -12.98
N SER A 264 -0.02 -2.11 -12.21
CA SER A 264 1.26 -1.43 -12.04
C SER A 264 2.00 -1.96 -10.81
N MET A 265 3.24 -2.38 -11.00
CA MET A 265 4.08 -2.91 -9.93
C MET A 265 5.53 -2.43 -10.07
N ASP A 266 6.08 -1.96 -8.96
CA ASP A 266 7.50 -1.56 -8.87
C ASP A 266 8.35 -2.79 -8.53
N ALA A 267 9.60 -2.80 -8.99
CA ALA A 267 10.52 -3.93 -8.84
C ALA A 267 10.86 -4.27 -7.37
N ASP A 268 10.71 -3.32 -6.45
CA ASP A 268 10.96 -3.50 -5.01
C ASP A 268 9.74 -4.08 -4.27
N VAL A 269 8.64 -4.35 -4.96
CA VAL A 269 7.49 -5.06 -4.43
C VAL A 269 7.74 -6.57 -4.42
N MET A 270 7.62 -7.19 -3.24
CA MET A 270 7.60 -8.64 -3.11
C MET A 270 6.17 -9.18 -2.93
N LEU A 271 5.54 -9.62 -4.02
CA LEU A 271 4.28 -10.36 -3.96
C LEU A 271 4.51 -11.78 -3.40
N THR A 272 4.08 -11.98 -2.16
CA THR A 272 4.10 -13.29 -1.49
C THR A 272 2.85 -14.11 -1.78
N ASN A 273 1.69 -13.46 -1.89
CA ASN A 273 0.44 -14.09 -2.29
C ASN A 273 0.36 -14.16 -3.83
N ARG A 274 0.26 -15.36 -4.38
CA ARG A 274 0.15 -15.58 -5.83
C ARG A 274 -1.20 -15.16 -6.41
N GLN A 275 -2.24 -15.09 -5.57
CA GLN A 275 -3.62 -14.75 -5.97
C GLN A 275 -3.88 -13.24 -5.97
N THR A 276 -2.90 -12.39 -5.64
CA THR A 276 -3.10 -10.95 -5.51
C THR A 276 -3.82 -10.32 -6.70
N LEU A 277 -3.44 -10.66 -7.94
CA LEU A 277 -4.09 -10.11 -9.12
C LEU A 277 -5.58 -10.50 -9.20
N ARG A 278 -5.91 -11.76 -8.91
CA ARG A 278 -7.30 -12.25 -8.88
C ARG A 278 -8.11 -11.50 -7.82
N ILE A 279 -7.61 -11.46 -6.59
CA ILE A 279 -8.26 -10.80 -5.46
C ILE A 279 -8.57 -9.33 -5.81
N LEU A 280 -7.61 -8.61 -6.38
CA LEU A 280 -7.80 -7.20 -6.73
C LEU A 280 -8.83 -7.00 -7.85
N ILE A 281 -8.90 -7.89 -8.83
CA ILE A 281 -9.91 -7.85 -9.90
C ILE A 281 -11.30 -8.17 -9.33
N GLU A 282 -11.40 -9.19 -8.47
CA GLU A 282 -12.65 -9.62 -7.84
C GLU A 282 -13.27 -8.51 -6.95
N GLN A 283 -12.47 -7.58 -6.42
CA GLN A 283 -12.99 -6.41 -5.68
C GLN A 283 -13.84 -5.45 -6.53
N ASN A 284 -13.72 -5.49 -7.87
CA ASN A 284 -14.54 -4.70 -8.80
C ASN A 284 -14.58 -3.19 -8.48
N ARG A 285 -13.41 -2.59 -8.22
CA ARG A 285 -13.26 -1.15 -7.94
C ARG A 285 -12.39 -0.47 -8.98
N CYS A 286 -12.72 0.78 -9.33
CA CYS A 286 -11.97 1.53 -10.33
C CYS A 286 -10.47 1.65 -10.05
N VAL A 287 -10.06 1.79 -8.79
CA VAL A 287 -8.65 1.76 -8.38
C VAL A 287 -8.54 1.02 -7.06
N THR A 288 -7.65 0.04 -6.98
CA THR A 288 -7.35 -0.68 -5.73
C THR A 288 -5.85 -0.82 -5.56
N VAL A 289 -5.38 -0.64 -4.33
CA VAL A 289 -3.96 -0.77 -3.97
C VAL A 289 -3.79 -1.93 -3.00
N PHE A 290 -2.80 -2.78 -3.26
CA PHE A 290 -2.40 -3.80 -2.29
C PHE A 290 -1.38 -3.21 -1.32
N LEU A 291 -1.71 -3.21 -0.03
CA LEU A 291 -0.84 -2.71 1.02
C LEU A 291 0.26 -3.74 1.34
N SER A 292 1.51 -3.40 0.99
CA SER A 292 2.69 -4.15 1.43
C SER A 292 3.32 -3.46 2.66
N GLN A 293 3.56 -4.21 3.74
CA GLN A 293 4.04 -3.66 5.01
C GLN A 293 5.50 -3.15 4.98
N ALA A 294 6.30 -3.47 3.96
CA ALA A 294 7.73 -3.20 3.95
C ALA A 294 8.13 -1.90 3.21
N ILE A 295 7.38 -1.46 2.20
CA ILE A 295 7.67 -0.23 1.44
C ILE A 295 6.33 0.36 0.95
N LEU A 296 6.05 1.63 1.26
CA LEU A 296 4.80 2.31 0.87
C LEU A 296 4.73 2.73 -0.60
N THR A 297 5.55 2.15 -1.47
CA THR A 297 5.35 2.14 -2.92
C THR A 297 4.58 0.86 -3.26
N GLY A 298 3.27 0.89 -2.95
CA GLY A 298 2.39 -0.26 -3.08
C GLY A 298 2.07 -0.62 -4.55
N VAL A 299 1.63 -1.85 -4.75
CA VAL A 299 1.09 -2.32 -6.03
C VAL A 299 -0.24 -1.63 -6.31
N LEU A 300 -0.37 -1.00 -7.48
CA LEU A 300 -1.59 -0.29 -7.90
C LEU A 300 -2.26 -1.03 -9.05
N LEU A 301 -3.53 -1.44 -8.86
CA LEU A 301 -4.40 -1.88 -9.94
C LEU A 301 -5.33 -0.72 -10.33
N TYR A 302 -5.34 -0.36 -11.61
CA TYR A 302 -6.19 0.66 -12.20
C TYR A 302 -7.20 0.04 -13.17
N PHE A 303 -8.44 0.53 -13.17
CA PHE A 303 -9.41 0.35 -14.26
C PHE A 303 -9.23 1.42 -15.31
N CYS A 304 -9.26 1.01 -16.57
CA CYS A 304 -9.17 1.94 -17.68
C CYS A 304 -10.54 2.54 -18.04
N LEU A 305 -11.05 3.49 -17.24
CA LEU A 305 -12.03 4.47 -17.71
C LEU A 305 -11.75 5.84 -17.07
N ARG A 306 -11.04 6.70 -17.84
CA ARG A 306 -10.75 8.15 -17.69
C ARG A 306 -9.34 8.53 -17.17
N PRO A 307 -8.78 9.68 -17.64
CA PRO A 307 -7.43 10.11 -17.29
C PRO A 307 -7.38 10.66 -15.86
N PHE A 308 -6.36 10.27 -15.08
CA PHE A 308 -5.98 10.97 -13.86
C PHE A 308 -4.49 11.29 -13.90
N GLU A 309 -4.16 12.54 -13.58
CA GLU A 309 -2.81 13.01 -13.30
C GLU A 309 -2.54 12.95 -11.79
N LYS A 310 -1.31 12.52 -11.45
CA LYS A 310 -0.64 12.55 -10.13
C LYS A 310 -0.98 11.42 -9.13
N VAL A 311 0.03 10.59 -8.88
CA VAL A 311 0.08 9.52 -7.86
C VAL A 311 0.42 10.11 -6.48
N CYS A 312 -0.25 9.62 -5.42
CA CYS A 312 -0.17 10.10 -4.03
C CYS A 312 1.08 9.62 -3.24
N TYR A 313 1.40 10.38 -2.17
CA TYR A 313 2.62 10.39 -1.35
C TYR A 313 2.73 9.28 -0.27
N ARG A 314 3.99 9.02 0.15
CA ARG A 314 4.54 7.93 1.00
C ARG A 314 4.46 8.24 2.53
N ILE A 315 4.13 7.26 3.40
CA ILE A 315 4.11 7.40 4.90
C ILE A 315 4.79 6.22 5.61
N SER A 316 6.02 6.37 6.12
CA SER A 316 6.80 5.31 6.79
C SER A 316 6.47 5.15 8.29
N VAL A 317 6.51 3.91 8.82
CA VAL A 317 6.61 3.62 10.26
C VAL A 317 7.50 2.39 10.49
N SER A 318 8.47 2.49 11.41
CA SER A 318 9.38 1.41 11.82
C SER A 318 9.21 1.08 13.31
N GLY A 319 9.53 -0.16 13.71
CA GLY A 319 9.56 -0.59 15.11
C GLY A 319 10.50 -1.78 15.32
N HIS A 320 11.33 -1.72 16.37
CA HIS A 320 12.29 -2.74 16.81
C HIS A 320 11.76 -3.50 18.04
N PHE A 321 12.17 -4.76 18.21
CA PHE A 321 11.90 -5.60 19.39
C PHE A 321 13.21 -6.00 20.10
N ASN A 322 13.17 -6.08 21.44
CA ASN A 322 14.31 -6.40 22.32
C ASN A 322 14.37 -7.87 22.77
N ARG A 323 15.60 -8.31 23.07
CA ARG A 323 16.13 -9.67 23.31
C ARG A 323 15.65 -10.37 24.60
N CYS A 324 15.54 -11.70 24.51
CA CYS A 324 15.70 -12.65 25.63
C CYS A 324 17.07 -13.34 25.55
N LEU A 325 17.53 -13.99 26.64
CA LEU A 325 18.84 -14.65 26.74
C LEU A 325 19.08 -15.70 25.63
N PHE A 326 19.97 -15.37 24.69
CA PHE A 326 20.51 -16.21 23.63
C PHE A 326 22.02 -15.92 23.51
N SER A 327 22.83 -16.88 23.04
CA SER A 327 24.15 -16.55 22.48
C SER A 327 23.96 -15.38 21.51
N GLN A 328 24.76 -14.33 21.63
CA GLN A 328 24.67 -13.19 20.71
C GLN A 328 25.29 -13.50 19.34
N GLY A 329 25.78 -14.74 19.14
CA GLY A 329 26.54 -15.12 17.97
C GLY A 329 27.87 -14.37 17.89
N TYR A 330 28.44 -13.99 19.04
CA TYR A 330 29.67 -13.21 19.06
C TYR A 330 30.83 -14.11 18.62
N ALA A 331 31.52 -13.71 17.56
CA ALA A 331 32.61 -14.49 16.99
C ALA A 331 33.73 -13.55 16.56
N VAL A 332 34.89 -13.68 17.20
CA VAL A 332 36.10 -12.95 16.81
C VAL A 332 36.75 -13.61 15.59
N MET A 333 36.65 -14.94 15.50
CA MET A 333 37.29 -15.72 14.44
C MET A 333 36.24 -16.29 13.49
N ASN A 334 36.11 -15.66 12.33
CA ASN A 334 35.28 -16.11 11.20
C ASN A 334 36.17 -16.19 9.97
N PHE A 335 36.34 -17.38 9.41
CA PHE A 335 37.26 -17.57 8.30
C PHE A 335 36.81 -18.69 7.38
N VAL A 336 37.25 -18.62 6.12
CA VAL A 336 37.07 -19.68 5.13
C VAL A 336 38.38 -20.46 5.03
N VAL A 337 38.32 -21.77 5.19
CA VAL A 337 39.48 -22.65 5.03
C VAL A 337 39.44 -23.32 3.67
N LYS A 338 40.60 -23.35 3.01
CA LYS A 338 40.82 -24.06 1.75
C LYS A 338 41.79 -25.22 1.99
N TYR A 339 41.33 -26.45 1.78
CA TYR A 339 42.18 -27.63 1.78
C TYR A 339 42.45 -28.11 0.36
N THR A 340 43.72 -28.39 0.05
CA THR A 340 44.16 -28.97 -1.22
C THR A 340 45.29 -29.98 -1.00
N PRO A 341 45.37 -31.07 -1.79
CA PRO A 341 46.40 -32.10 -1.63
C PRO A 341 47.84 -31.55 -1.66
N GLY A 342 48.12 -30.60 -2.56
CA GLY A 342 49.47 -30.02 -2.74
C GLY A 342 49.84 -28.88 -1.76
N ARG A 343 49.01 -28.58 -0.77
CA ARG A 343 49.31 -27.58 0.27
C ARG A 343 48.89 -28.14 1.64
N GLN A 344 48.03 -27.43 2.37
CA GLN A 344 47.44 -27.93 3.59
C GLN A 344 46.26 -28.84 3.22
N ALA A 345 46.48 -30.15 3.28
CA ALA A 345 45.46 -31.16 2.95
C ALA A 345 44.60 -31.58 4.16
N TYR A 346 45.12 -31.42 5.38
CA TYR A 346 44.49 -31.87 6.63
C TYR A 346 44.73 -30.85 7.75
N LEU A 347 44.07 -31.03 8.89
CA LEU A 347 44.30 -30.25 10.10
C LEU A 347 44.48 -31.20 11.28
N ARG A 348 45.58 -31.02 12.02
CA ARG A 348 45.94 -31.89 13.15
C ARG A 348 44.88 -31.84 14.27
N PRO A 349 44.82 -32.85 15.15
CA PRO A 349 43.92 -32.85 16.29
C PRO A 349 44.08 -31.60 17.17
N HIS A 350 43.00 -30.88 17.46
CA HIS A 350 43.00 -29.66 18.25
C HIS A 350 41.65 -29.39 18.94
N HIS A 351 41.65 -28.41 19.85
CA HIS A 351 40.46 -27.76 20.38
C HIS A 351 40.34 -26.37 19.80
N ASP A 352 39.10 -25.89 19.67
CA ASP A 352 38.83 -24.52 19.25
C ASP A 352 38.77 -23.61 20.46
N SER A 353 39.23 -22.36 20.29
CA SER A 353 39.01 -21.33 21.30
C SER A 353 37.61 -20.74 21.15
N SER A 354 36.60 -21.57 21.40
CA SER A 354 35.18 -21.24 21.33
C SER A 354 34.40 -21.98 22.41
N THR A 355 33.25 -21.44 22.82
CA THR A 355 32.25 -22.22 23.55
C THR A 355 31.71 -23.31 22.63
N PHE A 356 31.34 -22.94 21.40
CA PHE A 356 30.99 -23.89 20.33
C PHE A 356 31.45 -23.37 18.97
N THR A 357 31.71 -24.30 18.06
CA THR A 357 32.16 -24.02 16.70
C THR A 357 31.07 -24.38 15.71
N ILE A 358 30.87 -23.52 14.72
CA ILE A 358 30.04 -23.80 13.53
C ILE A 358 30.97 -24.04 12.35
N ASN A 359 30.77 -25.15 11.64
CA ASN A 359 31.53 -25.49 10.45
C ASN A 359 30.58 -25.81 9.29
N VAL A 360 30.64 -25.03 8.21
CA VAL A 360 29.72 -25.09 7.06
C VAL A 360 30.47 -25.57 5.81
N ALA A 361 29.94 -26.59 5.14
CA ALA A 361 30.48 -27.04 3.86
C ALA A 361 30.05 -26.11 2.72
N LEU A 362 31.03 -25.60 1.95
CA LEU A 362 30.77 -24.61 0.87
C LEU A 362 30.73 -25.23 -0.53
N ASN A 363 31.23 -26.46 -0.69
CA ASN A 363 31.24 -27.20 -1.95
C ASN A 363 31.07 -28.71 -1.75
N SER A 364 30.95 -29.48 -2.83
CA SER A 364 30.42 -30.86 -2.81
C SER A 364 31.52 -31.92 -2.88
N LYS A 365 31.54 -32.85 -1.90
CA LYS A 365 32.36 -34.06 -1.95
C LYS A 365 31.92 -34.96 -3.12
N GLY A 366 32.86 -35.54 -3.85
CA GLY A 366 32.59 -36.35 -5.04
C GLY A 366 32.67 -35.57 -6.35
N THR A 367 32.26 -34.30 -6.34
CA THR A 367 32.30 -33.41 -7.53
C THR A 367 33.48 -32.45 -7.48
N ASP A 368 33.64 -31.71 -6.39
CA ASP A 368 34.65 -30.65 -6.27
C ASP A 368 35.94 -31.11 -5.58
N PHE A 369 35.84 -32.15 -4.74
CA PHE A 369 36.96 -32.76 -4.02
C PHE A 369 36.69 -34.21 -3.59
N GLN A 370 37.76 -34.94 -3.24
CA GLN A 370 37.75 -36.29 -2.68
C GLN A 370 38.44 -36.32 -1.31
N GLY A 371 38.10 -37.30 -0.48
CA GLY A 371 38.55 -37.37 0.91
C GLY A 371 37.92 -36.28 1.79
N GLY A 372 38.63 -35.86 2.83
CA GLY A 372 38.18 -34.82 3.75
C GLY A 372 37.11 -35.28 4.75
N GLY A 373 36.77 -34.39 5.67
CA GLY A 373 35.82 -34.64 6.76
C GLY A 373 36.28 -33.99 8.06
N CYS A 374 35.64 -34.38 9.16
CA CYS A 374 36.04 -34.04 10.52
C CYS A 374 35.94 -35.29 11.39
N ARG A 375 36.97 -35.62 12.17
CA ARG A 375 36.93 -36.76 13.10
C ARG A 375 37.03 -36.26 14.53
N PHE A 376 36.11 -36.73 15.37
CA PHE A 376 36.10 -36.47 16.81
C PHE A 376 36.68 -37.66 17.55
N HIS A 377 37.88 -37.49 18.10
CA HIS A 377 38.68 -38.61 18.63
C HIS A 377 38.02 -39.31 19.81
N ARG A 378 37.44 -38.55 20.74
CA ARG A 378 36.80 -39.10 21.96
C ARG A 378 35.62 -40.02 21.66
N TYR A 379 35.00 -39.87 20.51
CA TYR A 379 33.80 -40.61 20.13
C TYR A 379 34.06 -41.62 19.02
N ASN A 380 35.31 -41.72 18.53
CA ASN A 380 35.67 -42.44 17.30
C ASN A 380 34.67 -42.21 16.15
N CYS A 381 34.18 -40.97 16.05
CA CYS A 381 33.12 -40.59 15.12
C CYS A 381 33.72 -39.71 14.04
N SER A 382 33.52 -40.09 12.77
CA SER A 382 33.96 -39.31 11.62
C SER A 382 32.74 -38.82 10.86
N LEU A 383 32.68 -37.50 10.69
CA LEU A 383 31.78 -36.87 9.73
C LEU A 383 32.47 -36.86 8.37
N ASP A 384 32.08 -37.82 7.54
CA ASP A 384 32.34 -37.75 6.11
C ASP A 384 31.62 -36.50 5.57
N SER A 385 32.39 -35.65 4.87
CA SER A 385 32.06 -34.24 4.62
C SER A 385 30.55 -33.92 4.52
N PRO A 386 30.04 -32.93 5.28
CA PRO A 386 28.66 -32.50 5.21
C PRO A 386 28.25 -32.09 3.78
N ARG A 387 26.96 -32.22 3.48
CA ARG A 387 26.36 -31.73 2.22
C ARG A 387 26.59 -30.22 2.09
N LYS A 388 26.77 -29.72 0.87
CA LYS A 388 26.91 -28.29 0.61
C LYS A 388 25.76 -27.50 1.26
N GLY A 389 26.10 -26.44 1.98
CA GLY A 389 25.15 -25.60 2.73
C GLY A 389 24.74 -26.14 4.09
N TRP A 390 25.10 -27.38 4.44
CA TRP A 390 24.90 -27.91 5.79
C TRP A 390 26.03 -27.49 6.70
N SER A 391 25.67 -27.25 7.96
CA SER A 391 26.61 -27.03 9.05
C SER A 391 26.58 -28.19 10.02
N PHE A 392 27.70 -28.42 10.69
CA PHE A 392 27.71 -29.15 11.96
C PHE A 392 28.24 -28.23 13.05
N MET A 393 27.74 -28.47 14.26
CA MET A 393 28.04 -27.67 15.44
C MET A 393 28.52 -28.58 16.55
N HIS A 394 29.59 -28.18 17.24
CA HIS A 394 30.13 -28.92 18.37
C HIS A 394 30.75 -27.97 19.40
N PRO A 395 30.81 -28.36 20.68
CA PRO A 395 31.60 -27.65 21.69
C PRO A 395 33.05 -27.45 21.22
N GLY A 396 33.62 -26.25 21.42
CA GLY A 396 35.00 -25.96 21.00
C GLY A 396 36.05 -26.50 21.98
N ARG A 397 35.73 -26.42 23.27
CA ARG A 397 36.60 -26.79 24.39
C ARG A 397 36.23 -28.13 25.04
N LEU A 398 37.22 -28.72 25.72
CA LEU A 398 37.13 -29.86 26.64
C LEU A 398 36.69 -31.21 26.05
N THR A 399 35.58 -31.27 25.32
CA THR A 399 34.90 -32.54 25.00
C THR A 399 35.03 -33.00 23.55
N HIS A 400 35.30 -32.10 22.62
CA HIS A 400 35.31 -32.41 21.18
C HIS A 400 36.67 -32.11 20.56
N LEU A 401 37.71 -32.80 21.04
CA LEU A 401 39.01 -32.84 20.37
C LEU A 401 38.81 -33.44 18.99
N HIS A 402 39.16 -32.69 17.94
CA HIS A 402 38.83 -33.05 16.58
C HIS A 402 39.97 -32.76 15.59
N GLU A 403 39.98 -33.48 14.47
CA GLU A 403 40.92 -33.31 13.37
C GLU A 403 40.20 -33.14 12.03
N GLY A 404 40.83 -32.39 11.13
CA GLY A 404 40.39 -32.28 9.73
C GLY A 404 41.00 -33.39 8.90
N LEU A 405 40.19 -34.34 8.44
CA LEU A 405 40.66 -35.47 7.61
C LEU A 405 41.27 -34.99 6.28
N PRO A 406 42.25 -35.71 5.72
CA PRO A 406 42.97 -35.28 4.53
C PRO A 406 42.09 -35.23 3.28
N THR A 407 42.14 -34.10 2.57
CA THR A 407 41.59 -33.95 1.21
C THR A 407 42.57 -34.58 0.22
N THR A 408 42.14 -35.62 -0.50
CA THR A 408 43.03 -36.44 -1.35
C THR A 408 43.03 -36.02 -2.81
N ASN A 409 41.96 -35.36 -3.28
CA ASN A 409 41.89 -34.79 -4.63
C ASN A 409 40.99 -33.54 -4.65
N GLY A 410 41.20 -32.64 -5.60
CA GLY A 410 40.41 -31.42 -5.76
C GLY A 410 40.66 -30.37 -4.68
N THR A 411 39.66 -29.51 -4.42
CA THR A 411 39.75 -28.43 -3.43
C THR A 411 38.52 -28.42 -2.53
N ARG A 412 38.70 -28.52 -1.20
CA ARG A 412 37.62 -28.46 -0.22
C ARG A 412 37.55 -27.08 0.43
N TYR A 413 36.36 -26.48 0.46
CA TYR A 413 36.10 -25.21 1.12
C TYR A 413 35.12 -25.37 2.27
N ILE A 414 35.47 -24.81 3.43
CA ILE A 414 34.60 -24.73 4.60
C ILE A 414 34.60 -23.32 5.19
N ALA A 415 33.46 -22.86 5.70
CA ALA A 415 33.40 -21.66 6.54
C ALA A 415 33.34 -22.09 8.01
N VAL A 416 34.20 -21.50 8.84
CA VAL A 416 34.29 -21.83 10.27
C VAL A 416 34.16 -20.56 11.10
N SER A 417 33.34 -20.66 12.14
CA SER A 417 33.13 -19.59 13.11
C SER A 417 33.29 -20.13 14.53
N PHE A 418 34.15 -19.48 15.31
CA PHE A 418 34.34 -19.76 16.73
C PHE A 418 33.43 -18.84 17.53
N ILE A 419 32.31 -19.40 18.01
CA ILE A 419 31.25 -18.64 18.66
C ILE A 419 31.46 -18.64 20.18
N ASP A 420 31.27 -17.45 20.76
CA ASP A 420 31.44 -17.12 22.17
C ASP A 420 32.80 -17.62 22.71
N PRO A 421 33.93 -17.09 22.18
CA PRO A 421 35.30 -17.48 22.51
C PRO A 421 35.74 -17.22 23.96
#